data_AF-A0A7C4UXS8-F1
#
_entry.id   AF-A0A7C4UXS8-F1
#
_cell.length_a   1.000
_cell.length_b   1.000
_cell.length_c   1.000
_cell.angle_alpha   90.00
_cell.angle_beta   90.00
_cell.angle_gamma   90.00
#
_symmetry.space_group_name_H-M   'P 1'
#
loop_
_entity.id
_entity.type
_entity.pdbx_description
1 polymer ?
#
loop_
_entity_poly.entity_id
_entity_poly.type
_entity_poly.pdbx_seq_one_letter_code
_entity_poly.pdbx_strand_id
1 'polypeptide(L)'
;METRCTVHDAMRPAPVAPSPEVLQAMREEFQALIAGAPLSLRPHIRLGEFEPRGPGFSDGVIYPPGEVPERVLRLAPAAPAGAPLGPGPVRGVVNILVALVQFPDLSFSVDPAYYRSLLFSSGTFPTGSLRDYYTQASYGKVLIDGTIIGPYTLPQPYRFYTGERSGMGEYPNNAQRMTEDALELIDPDVDFSRFDPNGDGYVDALVIVHAGPGAESIPTADRIHHIWSHKWVLSQKQSRDGVNLYAYLTVPEDGRLGVWAHELGHLLFQWPDLYDTDYSSSGLGNWCLMAGGSWNNGGRTPALPCAWCRMSQGWTDTAVITGQERIAIPRASEYQRIYKLWTDGLPQTEYFLLENRARHGFDAYLPGEGLLIYHVDETQSSNAKEPHYKVALMQADGLMELETKADSGDAGDPFPGSTNNRIFDDASNPSSRSHAGAPTFVAVREISDAGIIMTALVDVRSAAVPAGPPAPQEPAAARSVTEVPGIGAVRARRLAEAGIGDLAALAGSDAGQVAGILGVSQETAAGFIAAARWLISQ
;
A
#
# COMPACT_ATOMS: atom_id res chain seq x y z
N MET A 1 40.14 -15.69 0.02
CA MET A 1 40.62 -15.50 -1.36
C MET A 1 39.37 -15.56 -2.22
N GLU A 2 38.69 -14.43 -2.35
CA GLU A 2 37.43 -14.33 -3.09
C GLU A 2 37.73 -14.26 -4.59
N THR A 3 37.27 -15.27 -5.31
CA THR A 3 37.16 -15.24 -6.77
C THR A 3 36.06 -14.24 -7.13
N ARG A 4 36.45 -13.19 -7.86
CA ARG A 4 35.58 -12.19 -8.46
C ARG A 4 34.42 -12.84 -9.20
N CYS A 5 33.20 -12.72 -8.66
CA CYS A 5 31.98 -12.87 -9.46
C CYS A 5 31.88 -11.70 -10.42
N THR A 6 31.85 -11.99 -11.72
CA THR A 6 31.45 -11.04 -12.74
C THR A 6 29.99 -10.67 -12.52
N VAL A 7 29.78 -9.40 -12.16
CA VAL A 7 28.48 -8.75 -12.02
C VAL A 7 27.83 -8.66 -13.40
N HIS A 8 27.01 -9.65 -13.75
CA HIS A 8 25.73 -9.31 -14.36
C HIS A 8 24.87 -8.83 -13.20
N ASP A 9 24.38 -7.59 -13.23
CA ASP A 9 23.43 -7.09 -12.22
C ASP A 9 22.17 -7.96 -12.28
N ALA A 10 22.15 -9.03 -11.49
CA ALA A 10 21.06 -9.98 -11.44
C ALA A 10 19.86 -9.29 -10.80
N MET A 11 18.77 -9.16 -11.57
CA MET A 11 17.51 -8.63 -11.08
C MET A 11 16.92 -9.57 -10.05
N ARG A 12 16.41 -9.04 -8.94
CA ARG A 12 15.97 -9.82 -7.78
C ARG A 12 14.43 -9.81 -7.64
N PRO A 13 13.82 -10.85 -7.07
CA PRO A 13 12.40 -10.87 -6.77
C PRO A 13 12.06 -9.94 -5.58
N ALA A 14 10.83 -9.42 -5.55
CA ALA A 14 10.20 -8.73 -4.44
C ALA A 14 9.17 -9.68 -3.80
N PRO A 15 9.54 -10.43 -2.74
CA PRO A 15 8.65 -11.40 -2.12
C PRO A 15 7.69 -10.76 -1.14
N VAL A 16 6.43 -11.20 -1.06
CA VAL A 16 5.50 -10.78 0.00
C VAL A 16 6.10 -11.00 1.39
N ALA A 17 5.74 -10.15 2.34
CA ALA A 17 6.07 -10.34 3.75
C ALA A 17 5.65 -11.75 4.24
N PRO A 18 6.48 -12.44 5.06
CA PRO A 18 6.13 -13.71 5.68
C PRO A 18 4.91 -13.57 6.59
N SER A 19 4.13 -14.65 6.75
CA SER A 19 3.11 -14.70 7.79
C SER A 19 3.76 -14.50 9.17
N PRO A 20 2.99 -14.03 10.18
CA PRO A 20 3.51 -13.87 11.53
C PRO A 20 4.15 -15.15 12.09
N GLU A 21 3.59 -16.32 11.78
CA GLU A 21 4.12 -17.62 12.18
C GLU A 21 5.44 -17.96 11.47
N VAL A 22 5.55 -17.66 10.16
CA VAL A 22 6.80 -17.84 9.41
C VAL A 22 7.88 -16.91 9.91
N LEU A 23 7.55 -15.63 10.13
CA LEU A 23 8.48 -14.64 10.65
C LEU A 23 8.99 -15.05 12.04
N GLN A 24 8.12 -15.56 12.91
CA GLN A 24 8.51 -16.10 14.21
C GLN A 24 9.45 -17.31 14.08
N ALA A 25 9.13 -18.26 13.20
CA ALA A 25 9.99 -19.42 12.96
C ALA A 25 11.38 -19.02 12.43
N MET A 26 11.43 -18.09 11.47
CA MET A 26 12.70 -17.56 10.94
C MET A 26 13.54 -16.89 12.04
N ARG A 27 12.89 -16.18 12.98
CA ARG A 27 13.58 -15.59 14.14
C ARG A 27 14.16 -16.66 15.05
N GLU A 28 13.42 -17.71 15.35
CA GLU A 28 13.87 -18.81 16.20
C GLU A 28 15.07 -19.54 15.58
N GLU A 29 15.00 -19.83 14.29
CA GLU A 29 16.11 -20.42 13.51
C GLU A 29 17.35 -19.52 13.52
N PHE A 30 17.15 -18.22 13.35
CA PHE A 30 18.23 -17.22 13.40
C PHE A 30 18.89 -17.12 14.78
N GLN A 31 18.09 -17.09 15.85
CA GLN A 31 18.62 -17.07 17.22
C GLN A 31 19.40 -18.35 17.53
N ALA A 32 18.91 -19.51 17.08
CA ALA A 32 19.65 -20.76 17.20
C ALA A 32 20.99 -20.72 16.45
N LEU A 33 21.02 -20.14 15.24
CA LEU A 33 22.24 -19.95 14.45
C LEU A 33 23.25 -19.04 15.18
N ILE A 34 22.81 -17.90 15.70
CA ILE A 34 23.67 -16.99 16.48
C ILE A 34 24.20 -17.67 17.73
N ALA A 35 23.36 -18.41 18.46
CA ALA A 35 23.77 -19.12 19.66
C ALA A 35 24.86 -20.16 19.37
N GLY A 36 24.76 -20.85 18.22
CA GLY A 36 25.76 -21.82 17.75
C GLY A 36 27.02 -21.21 17.13
N ALA A 37 26.99 -19.94 16.72
CA ALA A 37 28.11 -19.29 16.04
C ALA A 37 29.22 -18.82 17.00
N PRO A 38 30.50 -18.88 16.57
CA PRO A 38 31.62 -18.25 17.27
C PRO A 38 31.35 -16.76 17.56
N LEU A 39 31.80 -16.26 18.71
CA LEU A 39 31.59 -14.86 19.13
C LEU A 39 32.07 -13.83 18.09
N SER A 40 33.11 -14.15 17.32
CA SER A 40 33.62 -13.28 16.25
C SER A 40 32.69 -13.17 15.03
N LEU A 41 31.85 -14.19 14.80
CA LEU A 41 30.93 -14.24 13.65
C LEU A 41 29.54 -13.70 14.00
N ARG A 42 29.13 -13.73 15.27
CA ARG A 42 27.81 -13.23 15.71
C ARG A 42 27.50 -11.80 15.24
N PRO A 43 28.41 -10.81 15.30
CA PRO A 43 28.14 -9.45 14.82
C PRO A 43 27.93 -9.33 13.31
N HIS A 44 28.22 -10.37 12.54
CA HIS A 44 28.17 -10.40 11.07
C HIS A 44 27.00 -11.25 10.55
N ILE A 45 26.20 -11.86 11.42
CA ILE A 45 25.03 -12.66 11.06
C ILE A 45 23.80 -11.73 11.10
N ARG A 46 23.01 -11.69 10.01
CA ARG A 46 21.79 -10.86 9.83
C ARG A 46 20.62 -11.72 9.37
N LEU A 47 19.41 -11.38 9.79
CA LEU A 47 18.20 -12.15 9.48
C LEU A 47 17.56 -11.59 8.21
N GLY A 48 17.93 -12.12 7.05
CA GLY A 48 17.62 -11.45 5.80
C GLY A 48 18.68 -10.40 5.51
N GLU A 49 19.37 -10.55 4.40
CA GLU A 49 20.29 -9.54 3.88
C GLU A 49 19.74 -9.16 2.54
N PHE A 50 19.28 -7.93 2.33
CA PHE A 50 19.50 -7.22 1.06
C PHE A 50 19.34 -5.72 1.26
N GLU A 51 20.46 -4.98 1.25
CA GLU A 51 20.39 -3.61 0.77
C GLU A 51 19.96 -3.66 -0.71
N PRO A 52 18.85 -3.02 -1.09
CA PRO A 52 18.34 -3.08 -2.46
C PRO A 52 19.31 -2.38 -3.41
N ARG A 53 20.00 -3.15 -4.26
CA ARG A 53 20.84 -2.61 -5.34
C ARG A 53 20.50 -3.17 -6.72
N GLY A 54 19.54 -4.09 -6.81
CA GLY A 54 19.17 -4.75 -8.07
C GLY A 54 17.78 -4.33 -8.56
N PRO A 55 17.58 -4.15 -9.88
CA PRO A 55 16.25 -4.00 -10.45
C PRO A 55 15.37 -5.23 -10.16
N GLY A 56 14.05 -5.07 -10.10
CA GLY A 56 13.07 -6.10 -9.72
C GLY A 56 12.71 -6.13 -8.24
N PHE A 57 13.53 -5.56 -7.35
CA PHE A 57 13.30 -5.54 -5.90
C PHE A 57 12.60 -4.26 -5.47
N SER A 58 11.29 -4.33 -5.22
CA SER A 58 10.49 -3.21 -4.69
C SER A 58 10.60 -1.89 -5.47
N ASP A 59 11.03 -1.97 -6.73
CA ASP A 59 11.43 -0.83 -7.55
C ASP A 59 10.34 -0.38 -8.55
N GLY A 60 9.17 -1.02 -8.51
CA GLY A 60 8.08 -0.75 -9.44
C GLY A 60 8.38 -1.10 -10.89
N VAL A 61 9.46 -1.82 -11.18
CA VAL A 61 9.90 -2.00 -12.57
C VAL A 61 9.05 -3.03 -13.29
N ILE A 62 8.24 -2.56 -14.24
CA ILE A 62 7.53 -3.37 -15.24
C ILE A 62 8.28 -3.45 -16.60
N TYR A 63 9.30 -2.61 -16.79
CA TYR A 63 10.07 -2.47 -18.04
C TYR A 63 11.54 -2.91 -17.87
N PRO A 64 12.24 -3.42 -18.89
CA PRO A 64 13.68 -3.62 -18.81
C PRO A 64 14.44 -2.32 -18.48
N PRO A 65 15.55 -2.39 -17.73
CA PRO A 65 16.38 -1.20 -17.45
C PRO A 65 16.78 -0.48 -18.74
N GLY A 66 16.48 0.81 -18.82
CA GLY A 66 16.77 1.65 -19.99
C GLY A 66 15.67 1.65 -21.07
N GLU A 67 14.62 0.85 -20.93
CA GLU A 67 13.47 0.80 -21.86
C GLU A 67 12.20 1.40 -21.23
N VAL A 68 12.28 2.59 -20.62
CA VAL A 68 11.07 3.30 -20.17
C VAL A 68 10.41 3.96 -21.39
N PRO A 69 9.17 3.60 -21.78
CA PRO A 69 8.56 4.14 -22.99
C PRO A 69 8.40 5.66 -22.95
N GLU A 70 8.71 6.35 -24.07
CA GLU A 70 8.57 7.82 -24.20
C GLU A 70 7.18 8.36 -23.85
N ARG A 71 6.13 7.54 -23.98
CA ARG A 71 4.74 7.90 -23.66
C ARG A 71 4.48 7.92 -22.15
N VAL A 72 5.21 7.12 -21.37
CA VAL A 72 5.19 7.14 -19.89
C VAL A 72 5.75 8.48 -19.38
N LEU A 73 6.78 9.01 -20.03
CA LEU A 73 7.41 10.29 -19.69
C LEU A 73 6.53 11.53 -19.98
N ARG A 74 5.51 11.43 -20.86
CA ARG A 74 4.70 12.58 -21.32
C ARG A 74 3.41 12.82 -20.53
N LEU A 75 3.03 11.91 -19.62
CA LEU A 75 1.85 12.04 -18.77
C LEU A 75 2.17 12.53 -17.34
N ALA A 76 3.44 12.67 -16.99
CA ALA A 76 3.87 13.31 -15.74
C ALA A 76 3.99 14.84 -15.95
N PRO A 77 3.12 15.69 -15.36
CA PRO A 77 3.45 17.10 -15.27
C PRO A 77 4.74 17.21 -14.45
N ALA A 78 5.76 17.90 -14.98
CA ALA A 78 7.10 18.12 -14.42
C ALA A 78 7.21 17.73 -12.94
N ALA A 79 7.42 16.45 -12.68
CA ALA A 79 7.50 15.93 -11.33
C ALA A 79 8.86 16.35 -10.75
N PRO A 80 8.93 16.72 -9.46
CA PRO A 80 10.21 17.00 -8.83
C PRO A 80 11.13 15.77 -8.94
N ALA A 81 12.44 16.01 -9.05
CA ALA A 81 13.44 14.96 -9.10
C ALA A 81 13.24 13.99 -7.92
N GLY A 82 12.93 12.72 -8.22
CA GLY A 82 12.61 11.70 -7.21
C GLY A 82 11.23 11.04 -7.33
N ALA A 83 10.36 11.49 -8.24
CA ALA A 83 9.12 10.75 -8.55
C ALA A 83 9.43 9.45 -9.32
N PRO A 84 8.74 8.32 -9.05
CA PRO A 84 8.93 7.08 -9.78
C PRO A 84 8.75 7.29 -11.29
N LEU A 85 9.70 6.81 -12.08
CA LEU A 85 9.56 6.71 -13.53
C LEU A 85 8.58 5.56 -13.83
N GLY A 86 7.29 5.87 -13.94
CA GLY A 86 6.26 4.86 -14.20
C GLY A 86 5.04 5.46 -14.90
N PRO A 87 4.18 4.63 -15.53
CA PRO A 87 2.94 5.07 -16.16
C PRO A 87 2.13 5.89 -15.16
N GLY A 88 1.37 6.86 -15.67
CA GLY A 88 0.52 7.71 -14.84
C GLY A 88 -0.48 6.89 -13.99
N PRO A 89 -1.19 7.53 -13.04
CA PRO A 89 -2.10 6.85 -12.13
C PRO A 89 -3.01 5.82 -12.79
N VAL A 90 -2.99 4.58 -12.29
CA VAL A 90 -3.86 3.51 -12.80
C VAL A 90 -5.32 3.84 -12.46
N ARG A 91 -6.20 3.72 -13.45
CA ARG A 91 -7.64 4.07 -13.36
C ARG A 91 -8.50 3.15 -14.21
N GLY A 92 -9.77 3.06 -13.84
CA GLY A 92 -10.79 2.33 -14.59
C GLY A 92 -10.77 0.83 -14.30
N VAL A 93 -11.22 0.05 -15.29
CA VAL A 93 -11.17 -1.41 -15.21
C VAL A 93 -9.78 -1.86 -15.58
N VAL A 94 -9.09 -2.50 -14.63
CA VAL A 94 -7.78 -3.11 -14.85
C VAL A 94 -8.01 -4.59 -15.08
N ASN A 95 -7.74 -5.04 -16.30
CA ASN A 95 -7.92 -6.42 -16.71
C ASN A 95 -6.60 -7.18 -16.50
N ILE A 96 -6.58 -8.14 -15.58
CA ILE A 96 -5.38 -8.93 -15.26
C ILE A 96 -5.46 -10.33 -15.91
N LEU A 97 -4.32 -10.86 -16.35
CA LEU A 97 -4.22 -12.23 -16.84
C LEU A 97 -3.78 -13.15 -15.69
N VAL A 98 -4.60 -14.15 -15.38
CA VAL A 98 -4.32 -15.15 -14.34
C VAL A 98 -4.18 -16.52 -14.99
N ALA A 99 -2.97 -17.07 -15.03
CA ALA A 99 -2.70 -18.40 -15.53
C ALA A 99 -2.55 -19.38 -14.37
N LEU A 100 -3.42 -20.39 -14.33
CA LEU A 100 -3.32 -21.49 -13.37
C LEU A 100 -2.34 -22.53 -13.92
N VAL A 101 -1.29 -22.84 -13.16
CA VAL A 101 -0.27 -23.82 -13.54
C VAL A 101 -0.12 -24.90 -12.49
N GLN A 102 0.01 -26.13 -12.95
CA GLN A 102 0.24 -27.29 -12.12
C GLN A 102 1.44 -28.07 -12.66
N PHE A 103 1.84 -29.11 -11.94
CA PHE A 103 3.06 -29.87 -12.20
C PHE A 103 2.73 -31.34 -12.41
N PRO A 104 3.61 -32.12 -13.08
CA PRO A 104 3.43 -33.56 -13.25
C PRO A 104 3.27 -34.32 -11.92
N ASP A 105 3.81 -33.79 -10.83
CA ASP A 105 3.81 -34.36 -9.48
C ASP A 105 2.94 -33.60 -8.46
N LEU A 106 2.28 -32.51 -8.87
CA LEU A 106 1.47 -31.67 -7.98
C LEU A 106 0.35 -30.98 -8.76
N SER A 107 -0.90 -31.33 -8.46
CA SER A 107 -2.10 -30.80 -9.11
C SER A 107 -2.91 -29.91 -8.17
N PHE A 108 -3.73 -29.01 -8.72
CA PHE A 108 -4.67 -28.21 -7.93
C PHE A 108 -5.66 -29.10 -7.18
N SER A 109 -5.90 -28.74 -5.94
CA SER A 109 -6.98 -29.19 -5.06
C SER A 109 -8.18 -28.24 -5.03
N VAL A 110 -7.98 -26.98 -5.42
CA VAL A 110 -8.98 -25.89 -5.44
C VAL A 110 -9.62 -25.79 -6.82
N ASP A 111 -10.95 -25.66 -6.85
CA ASP A 111 -11.71 -25.40 -8.07
C ASP A 111 -11.36 -24.01 -8.64
N PRO A 112 -10.97 -23.88 -9.92
CA PRO A 112 -10.74 -22.58 -10.56
C PRO A 112 -11.87 -21.54 -10.39
N ALA A 113 -13.12 -21.95 -10.21
CA ALA A 113 -14.25 -21.06 -9.91
C ALA A 113 -14.08 -20.29 -8.59
N TYR A 114 -13.29 -20.82 -7.65
CA TYR A 114 -12.88 -20.13 -6.43
C TYR A 114 -12.15 -18.84 -6.76
N TYR A 115 -11.14 -18.86 -7.64
CA TYR A 115 -10.37 -17.66 -8.00
C TYR A 115 -11.24 -16.60 -8.66
N ARG A 116 -12.18 -16.99 -9.52
CA ARG A 116 -13.13 -16.02 -10.09
C ARG A 116 -13.93 -15.30 -9.00
N SER A 117 -14.32 -16.02 -7.95
CA SER A 117 -15.06 -15.45 -6.82
C SER A 117 -14.16 -14.58 -5.93
N LEU A 118 -12.98 -15.06 -5.57
CA LEU A 118 -12.00 -14.35 -4.74
C LEU A 118 -11.49 -13.07 -5.40
N LEU A 119 -11.24 -13.10 -6.71
CA LEU A 119 -10.58 -12.00 -7.42
C LEU A 119 -11.58 -10.99 -7.99
N PHE A 120 -12.67 -11.44 -8.60
CA PHE A 120 -13.49 -10.59 -9.47
C PHE A 120 -14.95 -10.43 -9.07
N SER A 121 -15.42 -11.15 -8.04
CA SER A 121 -16.80 -10.97 -7.57
C SER A 121 -17.00 -9.59 -6.93
N SER A 122 -18.23 -9.15 -6.75
CA SER A 122 -18.51 -7.86 -6.10
C SER A 122 -19.56 -8.03 -5.00
N GLY A 123 -19.15 -7.77 -3.76
CA GLY A 123 -20.01 -7.83 -2.58
C GLY A 123 -20.52 -9.23 -2.21
N THR A 124 -20.02 -10.29 -2.85
CA THR A 124 -20.50 -11.67 -2.65
C THR A 124 -19.46 -12.59 -1.99
N PHE A 125 -18.17 -12.27 -2.07
CA PHE A 125 -17.16 -13.07 -1.39
C PHE A 125 -17.16 -12.72 0.12
N PRO A 126 -17.20 -13.70 1.05
CA PRO A 126 -17.46 -13.44 2.47
C PRO A 126 -16.50 -12.45 3.15
N THR A 127 -15.25 -12.39 2.72
CA THR A 127 -14.22 -11.48 3.25
C THR A 127 -14.04 -10.22 2.40
N GLY A 128 -14.87 -10.04 1.36
CA GLY A 128 -14.61 -9.17 0.22
C GLY A 128 -13.66 -9.82 -0.80
N SER A 129 -13.85 -9.49 -2.08
CA SER A 129 -12.95 -9.92 -3.16
C SER A 129 -11.79 -8.94 -3.37
N LEU A 130 -10.83 -9.29 -4.23
CA LEU A 130 -9.76 -8.37 -4.67
C LEU A 130 -10.34 -7.14 -5.40
N ARG A 131 -11.40 -7.34 -6.18
CA ARG A 131 -12.18 -6.26 -6.78
C ARG A 131 -12.80 -5.35 -5.72
N ASP A 132 -13.45 -5.91 -4.69
CA ASP A 132 -14.03 -5.12 -3.60
C ASP A 132 -12.94 -4.34 -2.85
N TYR A 133 -11.78 -4.97 -2.61
CA TYR A 133 -10.62 -4.37 -1.95
C TYR A 133 -10.14 -3.12 -2.66
N TYR A 134 -9.77 -3.22 -3.94
CA TYR A 134 -9.28 -2.06 -4.68
C TYR A 134 -10.37 -1.06 -5.01
N THR A 135 -11.64 -1.47 -5.09
CA THR A 135 -12.77 -0.54 -5.18
C THR A 135 -12.81 0.34 -3.93
N GLN A 136 -12.66 -0.22 -2.72
CA GLN A 136 -12.61 0.58 -1.50
C GLN A 136 -11.31 1.40 -1.42
N ALA A 137 -10.14 0.78 -1.60
CA ALA A 137 -8.84 1.42 -1.45
C ALA A 137 -8.64 2.62 -2.39
N SER A 138 -9.22 2.54 -3.60
CA SER A 138 -9.13 3.59 -4.62
C SER A 138 -10.36 4.50 -4.70
N TYR A 139 -11.35 4.33 -3.82
CA TYR A 139 -12.62 5.06 -3.85
C TYR A 139 -13.36 4.93 -5.20
N GLY A 140 -13.34 3.72 -5.76
CA GLY A 140 -13.96 3.37 -7.04
C GLY A 140 -13.19 3.84 -8.28
N LYS A 141 -11.96 4.35 -8.12
CA LYS A 141 -11.10 4.78 -9.23
C LYS A 141 -10.48 3.61 -9.99
N VAL A 142 -10.32 2.46 -9.33
CA VAL A 142 -9.78 1.21 -9.88
C VAL A 142 -10.75 0.07 -9.61
N LEU A 143 -11.03 -0.72 -10.64
CA LEU A 143 -11.87 -1.90 -10.58
C LEU A 143 -11.07 -3.07 -11.16
N ILE A 144 -10.70 -4.04 -10.33
CA ILE A 144 -10.00 -5.23 -10.80
C ILE A 144 -10.99 -6.18 -11.50
N ASP A 145 -10.63 -6.59 -12.71
CA ASP A 145 -11.30 -7.65 -13.48
C ASP A 145 -10.21 -8.50 -14.14
N GLY A 146 -10.56 -9.62 -14.76
CA GLY A 146 -9.53 -10.48 -15.32
C GLY A 146 -10.01 -11.69 -16.09
N THR A 147 -9.04 -12.33 -16.73
CA THR A 147 -9.20 -13.62 -17.39
C THR A 147 -8.43 -14.67 -16.61
N ILE A 148 -9.10 -15.76 -16.24
CA ILE A 148 -8.47 -16.95 -15.65
C ILE A 148 -8.43 -18.04 -16.72
N ILE A 149 -7.24 -18.63 -16.91
CA ILE A 149 -7.00 -19.74 -17.85
C ILE A 149 -6.31 -20.91 -17.15
N GLY A 150 -6.39 -22.08 -17.74
CA GLY A 150 -5.82 -23.32 -17.20
C GLY A 150 -6.81 -24.14 -16.36
N PRO A 151 -6.32 -25.12 -15.58
CA PRO A 151 -4.90 -25.35 -15.28
C PRO A 151 -4.09 -25.93 -16.45
N TYR A 152 -2.84 -25.47 -16.61
CA TYR A 152 -1.87 -26.04 -17.53
C TYR A 152 -0.82 -26.85 -16.77
N THR A 153 -0.49 -28.06 -17.23
CA THR A 153 0.58 -28.87 -16.63
C THR A 153 1.93 -28.47 -17.23
N LEU A 154 2.81 -27.89 -16.41
CA LEU A 154 4.16 -27.51 -16.77
C LEU A 154 5.05 -28.73 -17.09
N PRO A 155 6.13 -28.58 -17.87
CA PRO A 155 6.95 -29.71 -18.31
C PRO A 155 7.83 -30.33 -17.21
N GLN A 156 8.14 -29.58 -16.14
CA GLN A 156 9.02 -30.05 -15.06
C GLN A 156 8.24 -30.29 -13.75
N PRO A 157 8.71 -31.18 -12.86
CA PRO A 157 8.14 -31.36 -11.53
C PRO A 157 8.31 -30.11 -10.66
N TYR A 158 7.44 -29.92 -9.65
CA TYR A 158 7.40 -28.72 -8.80
C TYR A 158 8.78 -28.33 -8.22
N ARG A 159 9.52 -29.33 -7.73
CA ARG A 159 10.87 -29.15 -7.15
C ARG A 159 11.89 -28.51 -8.10
N PHE A 160 11.71 -28.66 -9.41
CA PHE A 160 12.60 -28.05 -10.40
C PHE A 160 12.50 -26.53 -10.33
N TYR A 161 11.28 -26.01 -10.15
CA TYR A 161 10.98 -24.58 -10.09
C TYR A 161 11.21 -24.00 -8.70
N THR A 162 11.07 -24.78 -7.63
CA THR A 162 11.37 -24.30 -6.27
C THR A 162 12.87 -24.12 -6.05
N GLY A 163 13.70 -24.93 -6.72
CA GLY A 163 15.17 -24.79 -6.72
C GLY A 163 15.80 -24.89 -5.33
N GLU A 164 15.08 -25.47 -4.36
CA GLU A 164 15.45 -25.50 -2.92
C GLU A 164 15.77 -24.11 -2.32
N ARG A 165 15.21 -23.06 -2.94
CA ARG A 165 15.38 -21.64 -2.56
C ARG A 165 14.09 -20.87 -2.73
N SER A 166 12.98 -21.54 -2.48
CA SER A 166 11.62 -21.01 -2.61
C SER A 166 11.30 -20.34 -3.94
N GLY A 167 11.86 -20.85 -5.04
CA GLY A 167 11.67 -20.32 -6.38
C GLY A 167 12.50 -19.08 -6.70
N MET A 168 13.36 -18.63 -5.78
CA MET A 168 14.20 -17.44 -5.90
C MET A 168 15.70 -17.79 -6.09
N GLY A 169 15.97 -19.03 -6.52
CA GLY A 169 17.31 -19.53 -6.81
C GLY A 169 17.84 -19.14 -8.20
N GLU A 170 18.91 -19.80 -8.60
CA GLU A 170 19.57 -19.61 -9.91
C GLU A 170 18.68 -20.11 -11.06
N TYR A 171 18.63 -19.34 -12.15
CA TYR A 171 17.99 -19.77 -13.38
C TYR A 171 18.76 -20.97 -14.00
N PRO A 172 18.09 -22.01 -14.55
CA PRO A 172 16.65 -22.14 -14.78
C PRO A 172 15.86 -22.82 -13.64
N ASN A 173 16.48 -23.10 -12.49
CA ASN A 173 15.82 -23.79 -11.37
C ASN A 173 15.12 -22.79 -10.44
N ASN A 174 14.20 -22.00 -11.00
CA ASN A 174 13.52 -20.92 -10.29
C ASN A 174 12.15 -20.59 -10.91
N ALA A 175 11.46 -19.62 -10.31
CA ALA A 175 10.13 -19.18 -10.75
C ALA A 175 10.15 -18.38 -12.07
N GLN A 176 11.28 -17.82 -12.49
CA GLN A 176 11.38 -17.18 -13.81
C GLN A 176 11.17 -18.24 -14.89
N ARG A 177 11.87 -19.38 -14.80
CA ARG A 177 11.66 -20.49 -15.73
C ARG A 177 10.25 -21.06 -15.66
N MET A 178 9.65 -21.12 -14.47
CA MET A 178 8.25 -21.52 -14.29
C MET A 178 7.31 -20.64 -15.12
N THR A 179 7.51 -19.33 -15.03
CA THR A 179 6.70 -18.34 -15.76
C THR A 179 6.94 -18.45 -17.26
N GLU A 180 8.18 -18.63 -17.70
CA GLU A 180 8.51 -18.81 -19.13
C GLU A 180 7.90 -20.09 -19.72
N ASP A 181 7.95 -21.21 -18.99
CA ASP A 181 7.29 -22.47 -19.38
C ASP A 181 5.76 -22.30 -19.44
N ALA A 182 5.17 -21.54 -18.50
CA ALA A 182 3.75 -21.21 -18.53
C ALA A 182 3.40 -20.38 -19.77
N LEU A 183 4.20 -19.36 -20.09
CA LEU A 183 4.00 -18.50 -21.26
C LEU A 183 4.01 -19.30 -22.57
N GLU A 184 4.88 -20.31 -22.71
CA GLU A 184 4.88 -21.19 -23.88
C GLU A 184 3.57 -21.99 -24.02
N LEU A 185 2.95 -22.39 -22.92
CA LEU A 185 1.72 -23.18 -22.91
C LEU A 185 0.46 -22.35 -23.12
N ILE A 186 0.41 -21.12 -22.60
CA ILE A 186 -0.79 -20.27 -22.67
C ILE A 186 -0.88 -19.43 -23.95
N ASP A 187 0.23 -19.22 -24.66
CA ASP A 187 0.31 -18.39 -25.87
C ASP A 187 -0.72 -18.74 -26.95
N PRO A 188 -1.03 -20.03 -27.23
CA PRO A 188 -2.08 -20.37 -28.20
C PRO A 188 -3.50 -19.96 -27.78
N ASP A 189 -3.73 -19.73 -26.48
CA ASP A 189 -5.05 -19.50 -25.89
C ASP A 189 -5.28 -18.02 -25.50
N VAL A 190 -4.25 -17.19 -25.57
CA VAL A 190 -4.24 -15.81 -25.07
C VAL A 190 -3.78 -14.84 -26.14
N ASP A 191 -4.56 -13.79 -26.35
CA ASP A 191 -4.11 -12.58 -27.05
C ASP A 191 -3.59 -11.58 -26.00
N PHE A 192 -2.27 -11.47 -25.89
CA PHE A 192 -1.62 -10.66 -24.85
C PHE A 192 -1.84 -9.16 -25.04
N SER A 193 -2.14 -8.70 -26.26
CA SER A 193 -2.38 -7.28 -26.55
C SER A 193 -3.58 -6.70 -25.76
N ARG A 194 -4.49 -7.58 -25.30
CA ARG A 194 -5.66 -7.22 -24.49
C ARG A 194 -5.34 -6.82 -23.06
N PHE A 195 -4.10 -7.02 -22.62
CA PHE A 195 -3.63 -6.74 -21.27
C PHE A 195 -2.63 -5.58 -21.23
N ASP A 196 -2.58 -4.76 -22.29
CA ASP A 196 -1.93 -3.45 -22.36
C ASP A 196 -3.00 -2.33 -22.57
N PRO A 197 -3.89 -2.07 -21.60
CA PRO A 197 -4.90 -1.03 -21.73
C PRO A 197 -4.33 0.39 -21.76
N ASN A 198 -3.10 0.59 -21.27
CA ASN A 198 -2.45 1.89 -21.20
C ASN A 198 -1.71 2.25 -22.52
N GLY A 199 -1.45 1.26 -23.37
CA GLY A 199 -0.85 1.38 -24.69
C GLY A 199 0.65 1.70 -24.66
N ASP A 200 1.36 1.29 -23.61
CA ASP A 200 2.80 1.49 -23.44
C ASP A 200 3.65 0.39 -24.10
N GLY A 201 3.00 -0.65 -24.62
CA GLY A 201 3.60 -1.79 -25.29
C GLY A 201 3.96 -2.94 -24.35
N TYR A 202 3.50 -2.95 -23.10
CA TYR A 202 3.74 -4.01 -22.12
C TYR A 202 2.44 -4.54 -21.52
N VAL A 203 2.44 -5.84 -21.20
CA VAL A 203 1.37 -6.44 -20.41
C VAL A 203 1.43 -5.90 -18.98
N ASP A 204 0.36 -5.22 -18.54
CA ASP A 204 0.29 -4.55 -17.23
C ASP A 204 0.30 -5.54 -16.06
N ALA A 205 -0.38 -6.69 -16.20
CA ALA A 205 -0.51 -7.66 -15.12
C ALA A 205 -0.59 -9.12 -15.60
N LEU A 206 0.56 -9.80 -15.56
CA LEU A 206 0.67 -11.25 -15.68
C LEU A 206 0.80 -11.89 -14.29
N VAL A 207 -0.15 -12.75 -13.95
CA VAL A 207 -0.17 -13.51 -12.70
C VAL A 207 -0.14 -15.01 -12.97
N ILE A 208 0.83 -15.70 -12.37
CA ILE A 208 0.94 -17.15 -12.37
C ILE A 208 0.46 -17.67 -11.01
N VAL A 209 -0.61 -18.46 -11.01
CA VAL A 209 -1.03 -19.20 -9.81
C VAL A 209 -0.47 -20.60 -9.92
N HIS A 210 0.36 -21.02 -8.98
CA HIS A 210 0.90 -22.37 -8.97
C HIS A 210 0.14 -23.28 -8.01
N ALA A 211 -0.01 -24.56 -8.38
CA ALA A 211 -0.51 -25.60 -7.47
C ALA A 211 0.40 -25.72 -6.24
N GLY A 212 -0.20 -26.04 -5.08
CA GLY A 212 0.51 -26.17 -3.80
C GLY A 212 0.61 -24.90 -2.96
N PRO A 213 1.15 -25.02 -1.73
CA PRO A 213 1.16 -23.94 -0.75
C PRO A 213 2.27 -22.91 -1.01
N GLY A 214 2.06 -21.70 -0.50
CA GLY A 214 3.07 -20.64 -0.47
C GLY A 214 4.08 -20.81 0.66
N ALA A 215 5.36 -20.63 0.37
CA ALA A 215 6.43 -20.67 1.36
C ALA A 215 6.25 -19.62 2.47
N GLU A 216 5.64 -18.48 2.16
CA GLU A 216 5.33 -17.39 3.09
C GLU A 216 4.36 -17.79 4.21
N SER A 217 3.73 -18.97 4.11
CA SER A 217 2.81 -19.52 5.12
C SER A 217 3.31 -20.81 5.76
N ILE A 218 4.55 -21.25 5.49
CA ILE A 218 5.13 -22.49 6.02
C ILE A 218 6.12 -22.17 7.15
N PRO A 219 5.76 -22.38 8.43
CA PRO A 219 6.57 -21.96 9.58
C PRO A 219 7.70 -22.95 9.91
N THR A 220 8.16 -23.72 8.92
CA THR A 220 9.23 -24.70 9.08
C THR A 220 10.30 -24.51 8.00
N ALA A 221 11.48 -25.07 8.21
CA ALA A 221 12.55 -25.08 7.22
C ALA A 221 12.17 -25.74 5.87
N ASP A 222 11.07 -26.51 5.83
CA ASP A 222 10.51 -27.09 4.59
C ASP A 222 10.13 -26.01 3.58
N ARG A 223 9.92 -24.75 4.01
CA ARG A 223 9.61 -23.60 3.16
C ARG A 223 10.51 -23.45 1.94
N ILE A 224 11.78 -23.85 2.02
CA ILE A 224 12.74 -23.75 0.90
C ILE A 224 12.32 -24.60 -0.31
N HIS A 225 11.46 -25.61 -0.09
CA HIS A 225 10.95 -26.53 -1.10
C HIS A 225 9.60 -26.08 -1.70
N HIS A 226 9.07 -24.94 -1.29
CA HIS A 226 7.82 -24.35 -1.81
C HIS A 226 8.10 -22.98 -2.39
N ILE A 227 7.35 -22.55 -3.41
CA ILE A 227 7.54 -21.23 -4.01
C ILE A 227 7.01 -20.17 -3.05
N TRP A 228 7.81 -19.11 -2.83
CA TRP A 228 7.38 -17.93 -2.08
C TRP A 228 6.70 -16.96 -3.04
N SER A 229 5.53 -16.42 -2.67
CA SER A 229 4.86 -15.41 -3.51
C SER A 229 5.76 -14.20 -3.78
N HIS A 230 5.88 -13.78 -5.03
CA HIS A 230 6.71 -12.63 -5.37
C HIS A 230 6.32 -11.98 -6.69
N LYS A 231 6.65 -10.69 -6.81
CA LYS A 231 6.84 -10.01 -8.09
C LYS A 231 8.29 -10.17 -8.54
N TRP A 232 8.50 -10.53 -9.80
CA TRP A 232 9.84 -10.55 -10.41
C TRP A 232 9.75 -10.23 -11.90
N VAL A 233 10.84 -10.47 -12.62
CA VAL A 233 10.94 -10.26 -14.06
C VAL A 233 11.39 -11.56 -14.72
N LEU A 234 10.99 -11.76 -15.97
CA LEU A 234 11.47 -12.85 -16.81
C LEU A 234 12.99 -12.79 -16.96
N SER A 235 13.62 -13.92 -17.27
CA SER A 235 15.07 -13.93 -17.49
C SER A 235 15.46 -13.02 -18.65
N GLN A 236 14.57 -12.89 -19.64
CA GLN A 236 14.65 -11.98 -20.78
C GLN A 236 13.24 -11.47 -21.14
N LYS A 237 13.14 -10.24 -21.67
CA LYS A 237 11.90 -9.72 -22.27
C LYS A 237 11.43 -10.64 -23.39
N GLN A 238 10.14 -10.98 -23.37
CA GLN A 238 9.49 -11.72 -24.46
C GLN A 238 8.51 -10.81 -25.20
N SER A 239 8.34 -11.01 -26.50
CA SER A 239 7.33 -10.29 -27.29
C SER A 239 6.34 -11.28 -27.90
N ARG A 240 5.05 -11.02 -27.67
CA ARG A 240 3.91 -11.83 -28.12
C ARG A 240 2.77 -10.88 -28.48
N ASP A 241 2.07 -11.16 -29.57
CA ASP A 241 0.93 -10.35 -30.06
C ASP A 241 1.19 -8.83 -30.18
N GLY A 242 2.43 -8.44 -30.49
CA GLY A 242 2.81 -7.04 -30.64
C GLY A 242 3.00 -6.26 -29.34
N VAL A 243 2.90 -6.92 -28.18
CA VAL A 243 3.23 -6.37 -26.86
C VAL A 243 4.41 -7.13 -26.23
N ASN A 244 4.94 -6.60 -25.13
CA ASN A 244 6.06 -7.16 -24.40
C ASN A 244 5.61 -7.72 -23.05
N LEU A 245 6.22 -8.83 -22.65
CA LEU A 245 6.10 -9.41 -21.32
C LEU A 245 7.46 -9.34 -20.63
N TYR A 246 7.45 -8.88 -19.38
CA TYR A 246 8.67 -8.72 -18.62
C TYR A 246 8.47 -8.92 -17.13
N ALA A 247 7.60 -8.15 -16.48
CA ALA A 247 7.25 -8.39 -15.10
C ALA A 247 6.16 -9.45 -14.97
N TYR A 248 6.22 -10.21 -13.88
CA TYR A 248 5.19 -11.16 -13.50
C TYR A 248 5.05 -11.22 -11.98
N LEU A 249 3.95 -11.79 -11.54
CA LEU A 249 3.65 -12.11 -10.16
C LEU A 249 3.37 -13.61 -10.06
N THR A 250 3.91 -14.27 -9.04
CA THR A 250 3.55 -15.65 -8.72
C THR A 250 2.91 -15.73 -7.33
N VAL A 251 1.81 -16.49 -7.23
CA VAL A 251 1.07 -16.72 -5.98
C VAL A 251 0.64 -18.18 -5.90
N PRO A 252 0.53 -18.75 -4.69
CA PRO A 252 0.14 -20.13 -4.51
C PRO A 252 -1.35 -20.33 -4.66
N GLU A 253 -1.73 -21.59 -4.83
CA GLU A 253 -3.10 -22.04 -4.90
C GLU A 253 -3.93 -21.61 -3.68
N ASP A 254 -3.32 -21.61 -2.49
CA ASP A 254 -3.92 -21.25 -1.21
C ASP A 254 -3.71 -19.77 -0.82
N GLY A 255 -3.26 -18.95 -1.78
CA GLY A 255 -2.98 -17.53 -1.58
C GLY A 255 -4.19 -16.77 -1.03
N ARG A 256 -4.00 -16.13 0.13
CA ARG A 256 -5.06 -15.35 0.80
C ARG A 256 -5.18 -13.96 0.18
N LEU A 257 -6.33 -13.31 0.36
CA LEU A 257 -6.64 -12.00 -0.25
C LEU A 257 -5.54 -10.96 -0.03
N GLY A 258 -4.94 -10.92 1.16
CA GLY A 258 -3.86 -9.99 1.48
C GLY A 258 -2.58 -10.18 0.68
N VAL A 259 -2.21 -11.43 0.36
CA VAL A 259 -1.07 -11.74 -0.51
C VAL A 259 -1.36 -11.23 -1.92
N TRP A 260 -2.54 -11.56 -2.45
CA TRP A 260 -2.99 -11.07 -3.76
C TRP A 260 -2.97 -9.54 -3.86
N ALA A 261 -3.51 -8.85 -2.85
CA ALA A 261 -3.54 -7.40 -2.80
C ALA A 261 -2.14 -6.80 -2.66
N HIS A 262 -1.28 -7.36 -1.81
CA HIS A 262 0.09 -6.87 -1.64
C HIS A 262 0.88 -6.96 -2.96
N GLU A 263 0.83 -8.12 -3.61
CA GLU A 263 1.59 -8.38 -4.82
C GLU A 263 1.07 -7.58 -6.03
N LEU A 264 -0.26 -7.42 -6.18
CA LEU A 264 -0.81 -6.46 -7.17
C LEU A 264 -0.37 -5.02 -6.86
N GLY A 265 -0.15 -4.69 -5.58
CA GLY A 265 0.46 -3.45 -5.11
C GLY A 265 1.77 -3.13 -5.83
N HIS A 266 2.68 -4.11 -5.89
CA HIS A 266 3.93 -3.99 -6.62
C HIS A 266 3.72 -3.90 -8.13
N LEU A 267 2.93 -4.82 -8.69
CA LEU A 267 2.82 -5.01 -10.13
C LEU A 267 2.13 -3.82 -10.82
N LEU A 268 0.98 -3.39 -10.30
CA LEU A 268 0.16 -2.36 -10.93
C LEU A 268 0.47 -0.94 -10.42
N PHE A 269 0.73 -0.81 -9.12
CA PHE A 269 0.86 0.51 -8.48
C PHE A 269 2.29 0.86 -8.13
N GLN A 270 3.24 -0.04 -8.43
CA GLN A 270 4.68 0.21 -8.27
C GLN A 270 5.04 0.65 -6.85
N TRP A 271 4.29 0.17 -5.87
CA TRP A 271 4.58 0.47 -4.48
C TRP A 271 5.76 -0.38 -4.01
N PRO A 272 6.71 0.20 -3.26
CA PRO A 272 7.73 -0.57 -2.58
C PRO A 272 7.14 -1.27 -1.35
N ASP A 273 7.88 -2.25 -0.85
CA ASP A 273 7.72 -2.77 0.50
C ASP A 273 7.96 -1.66 1.51
N LEU A 274 7.00 -1.53 2.43
CA LEU A 274 7.03 -0.61 3.57
C LEU A 274 7.17 -1.36 4.91
N TYR A 275 7.37 -2.68 4.88
CA TYR A 275 8.05 -3.39 5.96
C TYR A 275 9.57 -3.31 5.75
N ASP A 276 10.34 -3.56 6.80
CA ASP A 276 11.78 -3.69 6.68
C ASP A 276 12.16 -5.09 6.16
N THR A 277 12.73 -5.12 4.96
CA THR A 277 13.09 -6.34 4.24
C THR A 277 14.29 -7.09 4.83
N ASP A 278 15.08 -6.44 5.71
CA ASP A 278 16.11 -7.12 6.51
C ASP A 278 15.58 -7.56 7.89
N TYR A 279 14.28 -7.35 8.12
CA TYR A 279 13.54 -7.75 9.31
C TYR A 279 14.17 -7.24 10.61
N SER A 280 14.94 -6.16 10.63
CA SER A 280 15.41 -5.52 11.86
C SER A 280 14.31 -4.67 12.53
N SER A 281 13.32 -4.21 11.77
CA SER A 281 12.10 -3.56 12.26
C SER A 281 10.80 -4.15 11.67
N SER A 282 9.65 -3.60 12.06
CA SER A 282 8.33 -3.92 11.49
C SER A 282 7.92 -2.98 10.35
N GLY A 283 8.73 -1.94 10.04
CA GLY A 283 8.34 -0.86 9.14
C GLY A 283 6.98 -0.25 9.52
N LEU A 284 6.00 -0.25 8.61
CA LEU A 284 4.63 0.20 8.90
C LEU A 284 3.74 -0.83 9.61
N GLY A 285 4.24 -2.04 9.89
CA GLY A 285 3.49 -3.08 10.61
C GLY A 285 2.12 -3.37 10.02
N ASN A 286 1.12 -3.59 10.88
CA ASN A 286 -0.24 -3.96 10.51
C ASN A 286 -1.10 -2.80 9.97
N TRP A 287 -0.51 -1.62 9.78
CA TRP A 287 -1.20 -0.39 9.36
C TRP A 287 -1.26 -0.17 7.85
N CYS A 288 -0.44 -0.90 7.08
CA CYS A 288 -0.33 -0.75 5.62
C CYS A 288 -0.34 -2.10 4.91
N LEU A 289 -1.05 -2.17 3.78
CA LEU A 289 -1.00 -3.31 2.85
C LEU A 289 0.43 -3.71 2.46
N MET A 290 1.28 -2.72 2.17
CA MET A 290 2.66 -2.94 1.74
C MET A 290 3.60 -3.29 2.90
N ALA A 291 3.05 -3.62 4.07
CA ALA A 291 3.78 -4.06 5.27
C ALA A 291 3.07 -5.29 5.86
N GLY A 292 3.12 -5.47 7.19
CA GLY A 292 2.43 -6.57 7.88
C GLY A 292 0.91 -6.55 7.76
N GLY A 293 0.31 -5.41 7.35
CA GLY A 293 -1.14 -5.26 7.17
C GLY A 293 -1.72 -6.18 6.09
N SER A 294 -0.90 -6.75 5.21
CA SER A 294 -1.30 -7.84 4.29
C SER A 294 -1.76 -9.09 5.04
N TRP A 295 -1.32 -9.31 6.29
CA TRP A 295 -1.65 -10.48 7.11
C TRP A 295 -2.73 -10.23 8.17
N ASN A 296 -3.39 -9.07 8.16
CA ASN A 296 -4.52 -8.81 9.06
C ASN A 296 -5.63 -9.87 8.91
N ASN A 297 -6.19 -10.32 10.03
CA ASN A 297 -7.09 -11.49 10.10
C ASN A 297 -6.50 -12.75 9.45
N GLY A 298 -5.19 -12.95 9.59
CA GLY A 298 -4.46 -14.00 8.88
C GLY A 298 -4.51 -13.80 7.36
N GLY A 299 -4.45 -12.59 6.85
CA GLY A 299 -4.45 -12.28 5.42
C GLY A 299 -5.79 -12.47 4.69
N ARG A 300 -6.87 -12.74 5.43
CA ARG A 300 -8.23 -12.76 4.87
C ARG A 300 -8.81 -11.36 4.68
N THR A 301 -8.38 -10.40 5.48
CA THR A 301 -8.90 -9.03 5.47
C THR A 301 -7.72 -8.07 5.67
N PRO A 302 -6.99 -7.75 4.59
CA PRO A 302 -5.80 -6.91 4.68
C PRO A 302 -6.14 -5.45 4.99
N ALA A 303 -5.22 -4.72 5.62
CA ALA A 303 -5.32 -3.27 5.79
C ALA A 303 -5.43 -2.56 4.43
N LEU A 304 -6.06 -1.39 4.41
CA LEU A 304 -5.94 -0.48 3.26
C LEU A 304 -4.48 -0.01 3.10
N PRO A 305 -4.05 0.38 1.88
CA PRO A 305 -2.74 1.00 1.70
C PRO A 305 -2.66 2.30 2.50
N CYS A 306 -1.48 2.65 3.03
CA CYS A 306 -1.31 3.86 3.84
C CYS A 306 -1.57 5.15 3.03
N ALA A 307 -1.61 6.29 3.72
CA ALA A 307 -1.77 7.61 3.10
C ALA A 307 -0.81 7.83 1.93
N TRP A 308 0.47 7.48 2.09
CA TRP A 308 1.49 7.66 1.05
C TRP A 308 1.18 6.83 -0.20
N CYS A 309 0.85 5.54 -0.06
CA CYS A 309 0.49 4.66 -1.18
C CYS A 309 -0.73 5.18 -1.97
N ARG A 310 -1.81 5.58 -1.29
CA ARG A 310 -3.01 6.08 -1.96
C ARG A 310 -2.78 7.45 -2.60
N MET A 311 -1.99 8.30 -1.96
CA MET A 311 -1.60 9.60 -2.51
C MET A 311 -0.71 9.46 -3.76
N SER A 312 0.26 8.53 -3.76
CA SER A 312 1.17 8.34 -4.90
C SER A 312 0.44 7.90 -6.17
N GLN A 313 -0.70 7.21 -6.03
CA GLN A 313 -1.60 6.86 -7.13
C GLN A 313 -2.67 7.93 -7.44
N GLY A 314 -2.62 9.10 -6.78
CA GLY A 314 -3.63 10.15 -6.94
C GLY A 314 -5.05 9.71 -6.57
N TRP A 315 -5.19 8.66 -5.75
CA TRP A 315 -6.49 8.18 -5.30
C TRP A 315 -7.12 9.09 -4.25
N THR A 316 -6.39 10.07 -3.74
CA THR A 316 -6.85 11.02 -2.74
C THR A 316 -6.89 12.47 -3.23
N ASP A 317 -7.78 13.25 -2.63
CA ASP A 317 -7.81 14.71 -2.67
C ASP A 317 -6.88 15.25 -1.56
N THR A 318 -5.59 15.38 -1.89
CA THR A 318 -4.58 15.85 -0.93
C THR A 318 -4.71 17.36 -0.68
N ALA A 319 -4.95 17.74 0.58
CA ALA A 319 -4.97 19.13 1.03
C ALA A 319 -3.63 19.51 1.66
N VAL A 320 -2.95 20.51 1.11
CA VAL A 320 -1.73 21.06 1.70
C VAL A 320 -2.11 22.15 2.69
N ILE A 321 -1.63 22.05 3.93
CA ILE A 321 -1.83 23.10 4.95
C ILE A 321 -0.54 23.93 5.07
N THR A 322 -0.66 25.24 4.98
CA THR A 322 0.48 26.19 4.99
C THR A 322 0.32 27.29 6.05
N GLY A 323 -0.43 27.00 7.12
CA GLY A 323 -0.72 27.94 8.20
C GLY A 323 -1.36 27.24 9.39
N GLN A 324 -1.93 28.04 10.29
CA GLN A 324 -2.72 27.54 11.41
C GLN A 324 -4.20 27.42 11.00
N GLU A 325 -4.75 26.21 11.10
CA GLU A 325 -6.14 25.94 10.75
C GLU A 325 -6.68 24.77 11.57
N ARG A 326 -7.95 24.83 11.97
CA ARG A 326 -8.65 23.66 12.50
C ARG A 326 -9.27 22.88 11.35
N ILE A 327 -8.79 21.65 11.17
CA ILE A 327 -9.21 20.78 10.07
C ILE A 327 -10.14 19.67 10.57
N ALA A 328 -11.00 19.19 9.68
CA ALA A 328 -11.82 18.00 9.89
C ALA A 328 -11.30 16.85 9.03
N ILE A 329 -11.00 15.72 9.65
CA ILE A 329 -10.27 14.58 9.11
C ILE A 329 -11.23 13.39 9.05
N PRO A 330 -11.95 13.21 7.92
CA PRO A 330 -12.90 12.12 7.78
C PRO A 330 -12.18 10.78 7.59
N ARG A 331 -12.81 9.66 7.97
CA ARG A 331 -12.20 8.34 7.94
C ARG A 331 -11.79 7.90 6.54
N ALA A 332 -10.57 7.41 6.41
CA ALA A 332 -9.92 7.15 5.13
C ALA A 332 -10.50 5.93 4.38
N SER A 333 -11.30 5.07 5.05
CA SER A 333 -11.95 3.92 4.40
C SER A 333 -13.20 4.29 3.58
N GLU A 334 -13.66 5.54 3.67
CA GLU A 334 -14.80 6.06 2.89
C GLU A 334 -14.50 7.38 2.18
N TYR A 335 -13.55 8.16 2.71
CA TYR A 335 -13.30 9.51 2.29
C TYR A 335 -11.90 9.69 1.77
N GLN A 336 -11.80 10.16 0.53
CA GLN A 336 -10.53 10.31 -0.19
C GLN A 336 -9.67 11.51 0.29
N ARG A 337 -9.77 11.95 1.55
CA ARG A 337 -9.05 13.13 2.05
C ARG A 337 -7.77 12.72 2.78
N ILE A 338 -6.64 13.28 2.36
CA ILE A 338 -5.36 13.23 3.07
C ILE A 338 -4.88 14.67 3.27
N TYR A 339 -4.30 14.97 4.43
CA TYR A 339 -3.63 16.25 4.65
C TYR A 339 -2.13 16.08 4.58
N LYS A 340 -1.46 17.02 3.90
CA LYS A 340 -0.01 17.06 3.74
C LYS A 340 0.55 18.30 4.41
N LEU A 341 1.49 18.10 5.33
CA LEU A 341 2.16 19.16 6.07
C LEU A 341 3.63 19.17 5.68
N TRP A 342 4.05 20.20 4.96
CA TRP A 342 5.45 20.34 4.57
C TRP A 342 6.32 20.73 5.76
N THR A 343 7.50 20.12 5.88
CA THR A 343 8.53 20.63 6.78
C THR A 343 8.91 22.05 6.35
N ASP A 344 8.96 22.97 7.32
CA ASP A 344 9.18 24.40 7.12
C ASP A 344 8.14 25.09 6.21
N GLY A 345 6.95 24.50 6.08
CA GLY A 345 5.82 25.08 5.34
C GLY A 345 6.03 25.29 3.85
N LEU A 346 7.12 24.77 3.29
CA LEU A 346 7.49 24.90 1.88
C LEU A 346 7.66 23.51 1.24
N PRO A 347 7.36 23.33 -0.05
CA PRO A 347 7.56 22.04 -0.72
C PRO A 347 8.99 21.49 -0.54
N GLN A 348 9.11 20.28 0.00
CA GLN A 348 10.38 19.60 0.31
C GLN A 348 10.28 18.09 0.02
N THR A 349 11.35 17.33 0.26
CA THR A 349 11.35 15.86 0.16
C THR A 349 10.93 15.17 1.46
N GLU A 350 11.02 15.89 2.58
CA GLU A 350 10.60 15.46 3.91
C GLU A 350 9.26 16.14 4.26
N TYR A 351 8.28 15.41 4.80
CA TYR A 351 6.96 15.96 5.13
C TYR A 351 6.14 15.00 6.01
N PHE A 352 5.02 15.50 6.53
CA PHE A 352 4.04 14.68 7.25
C PHE A 352 2.74 14.49 6.47
N LEU A 353 2.13 13.31 6.61
CA LEU A 353 0.79 13.01 6.11
C LEU A 353 -0.14 12.64 7.26
N LEU A 354 -1.40 13.06 7.17
CA LEU A 354 -2.42 12.79 8.18
C LEU A 354 -3.59 12.05 7.55
N GLU A 355 -4.04 11.00 8.23
CA GLU A 355 -5.28 10.32 7.91
C GLU A 355 -5.97 9.74 9.15
N ASN A 356 -7.29 9.75 9.15
CA ASN A 356 -8.10 9.12 10.17
C ASN A 356 -8.39 7.67 9.76
N ARG A 357 -7.89 6.68 10.51
CA ARG A 357 -8.12 5.24 10.27
C ARG A 357 -9.02 4.68 11.37
N ALA A 358 -9.97 3.85 10.98
CA ALA A 358 -10.91 3.18 11.89
C ALA A 358 -11.15 1.74 11.40
N ARG A 359 -11.57 0.84 12.29
CA ARG A 359 -11.90 -0.56 12.01
C ARG A 359 -13.20 -0.68 11.23
N HIS A 360 -13.14 -0.27 9.97
CA HIS A 360 -14.27 -0.21 9.05
C HIS A 360 -13.88 -0.69 7.66
N GLY A 361 -14.70 -1.56 7.06
CA GLY A 361 -14.41 -2.20 5.78
C GLY A 361 -13.17 -3.09 5.87
N PHE A 362 -12.25 -2.98 4.91
CA PHE A 362 -11.00 -3.75 4.94
C PHE A 362 -10.06 -3.39 6.11
N ASP A 363 -10.26 -2.24 6.75
CA ASP A 363 -9.53 -1.89 7.98
C ASP A 363 -10.10 -2.52 9.26
N ALA A 364 -11.13 -3.38 9.19
CA ALA A 364 -11.80 -3.97 10.36
C ALA A 364 -10.89 -4.65 11.40
N TYR A 365 -9.68 -5.02 11.01
CA TYR A 365 -8.69 -5.71 11.84
C TYR A 365 -7.43 -4.88 12.13
N LEU A 366 -7.49 -3.56 11.96
CA LEU A 366 -6.40 -2.67 12.38
C LEU A 366 -6.12 -2.78 13.89
N PRO A 367 -4.87 -2.61 14.34
CA PRO A 367 -4.49 -2.71 15.75
C PRO A 367 -5.20 -1.68 16.65
N GLY A 368 -5.53 -0.51 16.12
CA GLY A 368 -6.26 0.56 16.80
C GLY A 368 -7.01 1.46 15.83
N GLU A 369 -7.58 2.55 16.35
CA GLU A 369 -8.31 3.56 15.58
C GLU A 369 -7.90 4.96 16.02
N GLY A 370 -7.88 5.90 15.09
CA GLY A 370 -7.54 7.29 15.33
C GLY A 370 -6.82 7.94 14.16
N LEU A 371 -6.20 9.07 14.45
CA LEU A 371 -5.37 9.83 13.53
C LEU A 371 -3.99 9.18 13.44
N LEU A 372 -3.64 8.66 12.27
CA LEU A 372 -2.27 8.28 11.95
C LEU A 372 -1.54 9.49 11.36
N ILE A 373 -0.32 9.70 11.84
CA ILE A 373 0.60 10.72 11.32
C ILE A 373 1.80 9.97 10.75
N TYR A 374 2.05 10.12 9.46
CA TYR A 374 3.22 9.54 8.79
C TYR A 374 4.30 10.58 8.62
N HIS A 375 5.55 10.21 8.87
CA HIS A 375 6.73 10.99 8.48
C HIS A 375 7.33 10.37 7.21
N VAL A 376 7.43 11.16 6.16
CA VAL A 376 7.86 10.70 4.83
C VAL A 376 9.15 11.40 4.45
N ASP A 377 10.12 10.64 3.92
CA ASP A 377 11.31 11.16 3.25
C ASP A 377 11.49 10.51 1.87
N GLU A 378 11.28 11.31 0.83
CA GLU A 378 11.40 10.86 -0.57
C GLU A 378 12.84 10.57 -1.00
N THR A 379 13.85 10.93 -0.20
CA THR A 379 15.25 10.58 -0.48
C THR A 379 15.58 9.12 -0.15
N GLN A 380 14.73 8.44 0.63
CA GLN A 380 14.86 7.01 0.89
C GLN A 380 14.13 6.19 -0.18
N SER A 381 14.74 5.09 -0.59
CA SER A 381 14.17 4.16 -1.56
C SER A 381 13.24 3.10 -0.93
N SER A 382 13.40 2.80 0.35
CA SER A 382 12.63 1.79 1.09
C SER A 382 12.54 2.10 2.59
N ASN A 383 11.90 1.20 3.34
CA ASN A 383 11.84 1.23 4.81
C ASN A 383 12.93 0.39 5.50
N ALA A 384 13.95 -0.09 4.79
CA ALA A 384 15.01 -0.96 5.36
C ALA A 384 16.18 -0.19 6.01
N LYS A 385 15.92 1.02 6.51
CA LYS A 385 16.96 1.87 7.11
C LYS A 385 16.42 2.53 8.38
N GLU A 386 16.62 1.88 9.50
CA GLU A 386 16.18 2.30 10.82
C GLU A 386 17.07 3.45 11.35
N PRO A 387 16.50 4.46 12.03
CA PRO A 387 15.10 4.88 12.08
C PRO A 387 14.76 5.90 10.95
N HIS A 388 15.51 5.88 9.84
CA HIS A 388 15.38 6.83 8.72
C HIS A 388 14.67 6.16 7.52
N TYR A 389 13.37 5.93 7.69
CA TYR A 389 12.53 5.27 6.71
C TYR A 389 12.08 6.18 5.56
N LYS A 390 11.63 5.56 4.46
CA LYS A 390 10.85 6.26 3.44
C LYS A 390 9.50 6.72 3.97
N VAL A 391 8.78 5.85 4.69
CA VAL A 391 7.51 6.16 5.34
C VAL A 391 7.49 5.56 6.74
N ALA A 392 7.57 6.40 7.77
CA ALA A 392 7.46 6.02 9.18
C ALA A 392 6.06 6.33 9.73
N LEU A 393 5.56 5.53 10.66
CA LEU A 393 4.38 5.88 11.46
C LEU A 393 4.85 6.54 12.76
N MET A 394 4.37 7.74 13.06
CA MET A 394 4.64 8.39 14.34
C MET A 394 3.74 7.76 15.41
N GLN A 395 4.27 6.82 16.19
CA GLN A 395 3.52 6.11 17.24
C GLN A 395 3.19 7.06 18.40
N ALA A 396 1.91 7.30 18.69
CA ALA A 396 1.46 8.34 19.61
C ALA A 396 1.92 8.15 21.07
N ASP A 397 2.23 6.92 21.47
CA ASP A 397 2.82 6.60 22.77
C ASP A 397 4.33 6.88 22.87
N GLY A 398 4.99 7.06 21.72
CA GLY A 398 6.43 7.26 21.61
C GLY A 398 7.27 6.06 22.05
N LEU A 399 6.72 4.85 22.03
CA LEU A 399 7.44 3.61 22.41
C LEU A 399 8.34 3.06 21.30
N MET A 400 8.11 3.47 20.04
CA MET A 400 8.89 3.04 18.88
C MET A 400 8.91 1.51 18.71
N GLU A 401 7.79 0.84 19.00
CA GLU A 401 7.66 -0.62 18.96
C GLU A 401 7.75 -1.18 17.54
N LEU A 402 7.39 -0.37 16.53
CA LEU A 402 7.59 -0.72 15.13
C LEU A 402 9.07 -0.68 14.75
N GLU A 403 9.79 0.37 15.13
CA GLU A 403 11.24 0.53 14.87
C GLU A 403 12.07 -0.50 15.63
N THR A 404 11.72 -0.76 16.90
CA THR A 404 12.43 -1.69 17.77
C THR A 404 11.97 -3.14 17.61
N LYS A 405 10.95 -3.37 16.76
CA LYS A 405 10.38 -4.69 16.49
C LYS A 405 9.78 -5.36 17.73
N ALA A 406 9.35 -4.57 18.71
CA ALA A 406 8.70 -5.06 19.90
C ALA A 406 7.31 -5.64 19.57
N ASP A 407 6.63 -5.08 18.57
CA ASP A 407 5.38 -5.61 18.03
C ASP A 407 5.19 -5.28 16.52
N SER A 408 3.95 -5.38 16.03
CA SER A 408 3.56 -5.02 14.65
C SER A 408 2.49 -3.93 14.61
N GLY A 409 2.41 -3.13 15.67
CA GLY A 409 1.45 -2.07 15.90
C GLY A 409 0.33 -2.43 16.86
N ASP A 410 -0.18 -1.43 17.57
CA ASP A 410 -1.11 -1.59 18.68
C ASP A 410 -2.13 -0.43 18.82
N ALA A 411 -2.81 -0.32 19.96
CA ALA A 411 -3.78 0.76 20.17
C ALA A 411 -3.14 2.08 20.66
N GLY A 412 -1.86 2.07 21.04
CA GLY A 412 -1.04 3.23 21.41
C GLY A 412 -0.48 4.00 20.23
N ASP A 413 -0.42 3.39 19.04
CA ASP A 413 0.10 4.06 17.83
C ASP A 413 -0.72 5.26 17.33
N PRO A 414 -2.08 5.19 17.22
CA PRO A 414 -2.86 6.30 16.68
C PRO A 414 -3.01 7.44 17.69
N PHE A 415 -3.20 8.67 17.22
CA PHE A 415 -3.63 9.78 18.07
C PHE A 415 -5.17 9.87 18.11
N PRO A 416 -5.83 10.04 19.27
CA PRO A 416 -5.23 10.04 20.60
C PRO A 416 -4.95 8.64 21.16
N GLY A 417 -5.50 7.59 20.52
CA GLY A 417 -5.21 6.20 20.85
C GLY A 417 -5.51 5.83 22.30
N SER A 418 -4.91 4.73 22.75
CA SER A 418 -5.02 4.22 24.12
C SER A 418 -4.33 5.12 25.16
N THR A 419 -3.36 5.93 24.73
CA THR A 419 -2.58 6.84 25.60
C THR A 419 -3.20 8.22 25.76
N ASN A 420 -4.27 8.50 25.02
CA ASN A 420 -4.94 9.81 24.98
C ASN A 420 -4.00 10.97 24.56
N ASN A 421 -2.95 10.69 23.77
CA ASN A 421 -2.01 11.72 23.33
C ASN A 421 -2.65 12.62 22.26
N ARG A 422 -2.79 13.92 22.53
CA ARG A 422 -3.47 14.87 21.62
C ARG A 422 -2.52 15.92 21.02
N ILE A 423 -1.22 15.70 21.14
CA ILE A 423 -0.19 16.67 20.78
C ILE A 423 0.93 15.97 20.01
N PHE A 424 1.20 16.48 18.81
CA PHE A 424 2.36 16.15 18.00
C PHE A 424 3.02 17.44 17.53
N ASP A 425 4.19 17.78 18.09
CA ASP A 425 5.00 18.93 17.70
C ASP A 425 6.50 18.69 17.99
N ASP A 426 7.34 19.71 17.86
CA ASP A 426 8.79 19.58 17.96
C ASP A 426 9.30 19.35 19.39
N ALA A 427 8.41 19.47 20.38
CA ALA A 427 8.66 19.26 21.80
C ALA A 427 7.96 18.02 22.38
N SER A 428 7.07 17.36 21.62
CA SER A 428 6.38 16.14 22.05
C SER A 428 7.21 14.87 21.85
N ASN A 429 6.73 13.75 22.41
CA ASN A 429 7.14 12.40 22.06
C ASN A 429 5.91 11.64 21.54
N PRO A 430 5.88 11.18 20.28
CA PRO A 430 6.91 11.35 19.25
C PRO A 430 7.05 12.82 18.82
N SER A 431 8.20 13.19 18.29
CA SER A 431 8.52 14.57 17.89
C SER A 431 8.26 14.81 16.41
N SER A 432 7.83 16.01 16.04
CA SER A 432 7.74 16.44 14.64
C SER A 432 9.06 16.94 14.05
N ARG A 433 10.19 16.78 14.73
CA ARG A 433 11.51 17.15 14.19
C ARG A 433 11.89 16.31 12.97
N SER A 434 12.66 16.92 12.08
CA SER A 434 13.23 16.22 10.91
C SER A 434 14.19 15.11 11.35
N HIS A 435 14.54 14.22 10.42
CA HIS A 435 15.57 13.20 10.63
C HIS A 435 16.95 13.82 10.98
N ALA A 436 17.22 15.06 10.57
CA ALA A 436 18.41 15.81 10.97
C ALA A 436 18.30 16.46 12.37
N GLY A 437 17.17 16.30 13.05
CA GLY A 437 16.88 16.86 14.38
C GLY A 437 16.47 18.33 14.36
N ALA A 438 16.33 18.96 13.19
CA ALA A 438 15.93 20.35 13.05
C ALA A 438 14.41 20.53 13.25
N PRO A 439 13.94 21.65 13.83
CA PRO A 439 12.53 21.98 13.90
C PRO A 439 11.90 22.04 12.50
N THR A 440 10.76 21.38 12.34
CA THR A 440 10.00 21.38 11.06
C THR A 440 8.90 22.43 11.04
N PHE A 441 8.61 23.08 12.18
CA PHE A 441 7.50 24.00 12.35
C PHE A 441 6.12 23.41 11.99
N VAL A 442 6.00 22.08 12.10
CA VAL A 442 4.74 21.34 11.99
C VAL A 442 4.25 20.98 13.38
N ALA A 443 2.99 21.29 13.66
CA ALA A 443 2.29 20.85 14.85
C ALA A 443 0.85 20.39 14.55
N VAL A 444 0.40 19.37 15.28
CA VAL A 444 -0.96 18.86 15.28
C VAL A 444 -1.41 18.74 16.74
N ARG A 445 -2.41 19.52 17.13
CA ARG A 445 -2.85 19.66 18.52
C ARG A 445 -4.36 19.54 18.63
N GLU A 446 -4.84 19.41 19.86
CA GLU A 446 -6.28 19.38 20.15
C GLU A 446 -7.01 18.32 19.30
N ILE A 447 -6.35 17.18 19.11
CA ILE A 447 -6.85 16.04 18.35
C ILE A 447 -8.10 15.52 19.07
N SER A 448 -9.23 15.42 18.38
CA SER A 448 -10.48 14.91 18.95
C SER A 448 -10.42 13.42 19.24
N ASP A 449 -11.47 12.87 19.84
CA ASP A 449 -11.65 11.42 19.92
C ASP A 449 -11.77 10.81 18.53
N ALA A 450 -11.42 9.52 18.43
CA ALA A 450 -11.60 8.73 17.22
C ALA A 450 -13.10 8.66 16.85
N GLY A 451 -13.38 8.74 15.55
CA GLY A 451 -14.74 8.73 15.04
C GLY A 451 -14.75 8.86 13.52
N ILE A 452 -15.94 8.90 12.92
CA ILE A 452 -16.09 9.03 11.45
C ILE A 452 -15.40 10.30 10.93
N ILE A 453 -15.48 11.38 11.69
CA ILE A 453 -14.77 12.64 11.44
C ILE A 453 -14.03 13.01 12.72
N MET A 454 -12.71 13.07 12.63
CA MET A 454 -11.88 13.65 13.68
C MET A 454 -11.62 15.13 13.39
N THR A 455 -11.20 15.89 14.39
CA THR A 455 -10.72 17.27 14.20
C THR A 455 -9.38 17.45 14.86
N ALA A 456 -8.54 18.32 14.30
CA ALA A 456 -7.30 18.75 14.92
C ALA A 456 -7.00 20.21 14.58
N LEU A 457 -6.31 20.90 15.48
CA LEU A 457 -5.66 22.17 15.20
C LEU A 457 -4.29 21.88 14.59
N VAL A 458 -4.13 22.17 13.31
CA VAL A 458 -2.86 22.04 12.59
C VAL A 458 -2.20 23.40 12.48
N ASP A 459 -0.88 23.44 12.63
CA ASP A 459 -0.07 24.63 12.47
C ASP A 459 1.18 24.26 11.65
N VAL A 460 1.27 24.84 10.47
CA VAL A 460 2.45 24.71 9.60
C VAL A 460 2.96 26.10 9.30
N ARG A 461 4.21 26.39 9.65
CA ARG A 461 4.83 27.69 9.43
C ARG A 461 6.09 27.56 8.60
N SER A 462 6.41 28.61 7.84
CA SER A 462 7.74 28.77 7.27
C SER A 462 8.57 29.70 8.15
N ALA A 463 9.84 29.36 8.36
CA ALA A 463 10.82 30.23 9.01
C ALA A 463 10.96 31.60 8.31
N ALA A 464 10.56 31.70 7.03
CA ALA A 464 10.72 32.90 6.19
C ALA A 464 9.52 33.87 6.21
N VAL A 465 8.37 33.54 6.81
CA VAL A 465 7.16 34.38 6.79
C VAL A 465 6.62 34.60 8.21
N PRO A 466 6.68 35.83 8.77
CA PRO A 466 6.00 36.13 10.02
C PRO A 466 4.49 36.00 9.84
N ALA A 467 3.80 35.53 10.89
CA ALA A 467 2.34 35.34 10.88
C ALA A 467 1.61 36.60 10.36
N GLY A 468 0.94 36.47 9.21
CA GLY A 468 0.02 37.48 8.71
C GLY A 468 -1.30 37.44 9.49
N PRO A 469 -2.03 38.57 9.60
CA PRO A 469 -3.34 38.57 10.21
C PRO A 469 -4.30 37.62 9.47
N PRO A 470 -5.23 36.95 10.17
CA PRO A 470 -6.15 35.99 9.57
C PRO A 470 -6.97 36.64 8.47
N ALA A 471 -7.15 35.93 7.36
CA ALA A 471 -7.96 36.39 6.24
C ALA A 471 -9.43 36.60 6.69
N PRO A 472 -10.13 37.63 6.18
CA PRO A 472 -11.53 37.86 6.50
C PRO A 472 -12.39 36.70 5.97
N GLN A 473 -13.10 36.03 6.89
CA GLN A 473 -14.02 34.93 6.56
C GLN A 473 -15.31 35.47 5.90
N GLU A 474 -15.77 34.80 4.85
CA GLU A 474 -17.15 34.94 4.38
C GLU A 474 -18.13 34.58 5.50
N PRO A 475 -19.34 35.17 5.53
CA PRO A 475 -20.35 34.80 6.53
C PRO A 475 -20.61 33.29 6.48
N ALA A 476 -20.39 32.61 7.61
CA ALA A 476 -20.28 31.15 7.69
C ALA A 476 -21.48 30.36 7.15
N ALA A 477 -22.64 31.00 7.00
CA ALA A 477 -23.88 30.42 6.48
C ALA A 477 -23.97 30.34 4.94
N ALA A 478 -23.20 31.16 4.19
CA ALA A 478 -23.18 31.16 2.72
C ALA A 478 -22.06 30.28 2.12
N ARG A 479 -21.28 29.66 3.01
CA ARG A 479 -20.15 28.78 2.67
C ARG A 479 -20.65 27.52 1.96
N SER A 480 -19.82 27.01 1.05
CA SER A 480 -20.20 25.93 0.15
C SER A 480 -20.24 24.59 0.89
N VAL A 481 -21.20 23.72 0.53
CA VAL A 481 -21.23 22.34 1.03
C VAL A 481 -19.99 21.53 0.65
N THR A 482 -19.20 21.97 -0.33
CA THR A 482 -17.91 21.35 -0.67
C THR A 482 -16.88 21.47 0.45
N GLU A 483 -17.08 22.38 1.40
CA GLU A 483 -16.23 22.56 2.57
C GLU A 483 -16.45 21.46 3.61
N VAL A 484 -17.62 20.81 3.61
CA VAL A 484 -17.82 19.61 4.42
C VAL A 484 -16.93 18.49 3.87
N PRO A 485 -15.96 18.00 4.65
CA PRO A 485 -15.10 16.93 4.18
C PRO A 485 -15.91 15.70 3.81
N GLY A 486 -15.62 15.16 2.63
CA GLY A 486 -16.31 13.98 2.13
C GLY A 486 -17.56 14.21 1.30
N ILE A 487 -18.04 15.46 1.17
CA ILE A 487 -19.02 15.81 0.14
C ILE A 487 -18.29 15.92 -1.21
N GLY A 488 -17.26 16.77 -1.31
CA GLY A 488 -16.55 16.98 -2.57
C GLY A 488 -17.47 17.51 -3.70
N ALA A 489 -16.95 17.72 -4.90
CA ALA A 489 -17.70 18.38 -5.96
C ALA A 489 -18.92 17.60 -6.47
N VAL A 490 -18.81 16.27 -6.56
CA VAL A 490 -19.89 15.42 -7.11
C VAL A 490 -21.10 15.36 -6.19
N ARG A 491 -20.89 15.13 -4.89
CA ARG A 491 -21.99 15.09 -3.92
C ARG A 491 -22.55 16.49 -3.67
N ALA A 492 -21.70 17.52 -3.68
CA ALA A 492 -22.15 18.91 -3.61
C ALA A 492 -23.12 19.25 -4.75
N ARG A 493 -22.83 18.78 -5.97
CA ARG A 493 -23.73 18.97 -7.11
C ARG A 493 -25.10 18.29 -6.89
N ARG A 494 -25.11 17.05 -6.41
CA ARG A 494 -26.35 16.32 -6.09
C ARG A 494 -27.18 17.01 -5.00
N LEU A 495 -26.51 17.54 -3.97
CA LEU A 495 -27.16 18.32 -2.92
C LEU A 495 -27.74 19.63 -3.46
N ALA A 496 -26.98 20.36 -4.29
CA ALA A 496 -27.46 21.58 -4.91
C ALA A 496 -28.66 21.33 -5.84
N GLU A 497 -28.64 20.26 -6.63
CA GLU A 497 -29.78 19.82 -7.47
C GLU A 497 -31.02 19.47 -6.62
N ALA A 498 -30.83 19.07 -5.37
CA ALA A 498 -31.88 18.79 -4.40
C ALA A 498 -32.23 19.99 -3.48
N GLY A 499 -31.70 21.18 -3.76
CA GLY A 499 -32.00 22.41 -3.00
C GLY A 499 -31.15 22.63 -1.74
N ILE A 500 -30.11 21.84 -1.52
CA ILE A 500 -29.14 21.96 -0.42
C ILE A 500 -27.84 22.57 -0.97
N GLY A 501 -27.85 23.89 -1.16
CA GLY A 501 -26.76 24.60 -1.85
C GLY A 501 -25.61 25.08 -0.96
N ASP A 502 -25.86 25.24 0.34
CA ASP A 502 -24.91 25.83 1.29
C ASP A 502 -24.88 25.06 2.62
N LEU A 503 -23.93 25.41 3.49
CA LEU A 503 -23.79 24.78 4.79
C LEU A 503 -25.06 24.92 5.65
N ALA A 504 -25.77 26.05 5.57
CA ALA A 504 -26.97 26.29 6.38
C ALA A 504 -28.11 25.35 6.00
N ALA A 505 -28.35 25.18 4.70
CA ALA A 505 -29.32 24.22 4.18
C ALA A 505 -28.96 22.79 4.59
N LEU A 506 -27.68 22.43 4.53
CA LEU A 506 -27.22 21.10 4.91
C LEU A 506 -27.35 20.86 6.43
N ALA A 507 -26.96 21.83 7.25
CA ALA A 507 -27.05 21.77 8.71
C ALA A 507 -28.50 21.64 9.22
N GLY A 508 -29.46 22.18 8.48
CA GLY A 508 -30.90 22.09 8.73
C GLY A 508 -31.59 20.87 8.12
N SER A 509 -30.88 20.03 7.36
CA SER A 509 -31.47 18.88 6.66
C SER A 509 -31.67 17.66 7.57
N ASP A 510 -32.59 16.77 7.15
CA ASP A 510 -32.77 15.45 7.76
C ASP A 510 -31.72 14.44 7.26
N ALA A 511 -31.23 13.58 8.15
CA ALA A 511 -30.19 12.60 7.82
C ALA A 511 -30.68 11.55 6.81
N GLY A 512 -31.95 11.14 6.87
CA GLY A 512 -32.56 10.22 5.91
C GLY A 512 -32.68 10.84 4.51
N GLN A 513 -33.07 12.11 4.44
CA GLN A 513 -33.10 12.87 3.18
C GLN A 513 -31.70 13.00 2.55
N VAL A 514 -30.72 13.44 3.33
CA VAL A 514 -29.33 13.59 2.85
C VAL A 514 -28.74 12.23 2.45
N ALA A 515 -29.00 11.18 3.21
CA ALA A 515 -28.60 9.81 2.88
C ALA A 515 -29.17 9.37 1.53
N GLY A 516 -30.46 9.62 1.27
CA GLY A 516 -31.12 9.30 0.01
C GLY A 516 -30.56 10.07 -1.19
N ILE A 517 -30.30 11.37 -1.05
CA ILE A 517 -29.72 12.21 -2.12
C ILE A 517 -28.30 11.75 -2.47
N LEU A 518 -27.51 11.40 -1.46
CA LEU A 518 -26.10 11.08 -1.63
C LEU A 518 -25.83 9.60 -1.90
N GLY A 519 -26.80 8.72 -1.64
CA GLY A 519 -26.62 7.26 -1.71
C GLY A 519 -25.66 6.76 -0.64
N VAL A 520 -25.74 7.32 0.58
CA VAL A 520 -24.89 6.94 1.73
C VAL A 520 -25.75 6.46 2.90
N SER A 521 -25.13 5.92 3.95
CA SER A 521 -25.86 5.53 5.16
C SER A 521 -26.42 6.75 5.92
N GLN A 522 -27.47 6.56 6.72
CA GLN A 522 -27.99 7.64 7.59
C GLN A 522 -26.96 8.14 8.60
N GLU A 523 -26.06 7.26 9.05
CA GLU A 523 -24.96 7.62 9.96
C GLU A 523 -23.94 8.54 9.25
N THR A 524 -23.56 8.18 8.02
CA THR A 524 -22.69 9.00 7.16
C THR A 524 -23.32 10.38 6.90
N ALA A 525 -24.61 10.41 6.58
CA ALA A 525 -25.36 11.65 6.35
C ALA A 525 -25.45 12.51 7.62
N ALA A 526 -25.70 11.90 8.78
CA ALA A 526 -25.66 12.59 10.06
C ALA A 526 -24.27 13.18 10.35
N GLY A 527 -23.20 12.49 9.96
CA GLY A 527 -21.83 12.99 10.01
C GLY A 527 -21.62 14.27 9.18
N PHE A 528 -22.13 14.31 7.95
CA PHE A 528 -22.08 15.54 7.12
C PHE A 528 -22.86 16.70 7.72
N ILE A 529 -24.05 16.43 8.27
CA ILE A 529 -24.89 17.44 8.90
C ILE A 529 -24.19 17.99 10.16
N ALA A 530 -23.59 17.12 10.96
CA ALA A 530 -22.81 17.51 12.13
C ALA A 530 -21.59 18.37 11.73
N ALA A 531 -20.86 17.96 10.69
CA ALA A 531 -19.73 18.72 10.15
C ALA A 531 -20.17 20.08 9.57
N ALA A 532 -21.31 20.16 8.90
CA ALA A 532 -21.87 21.43 8.42
C ALA A 532 -22.24 22.36 9.58
N ARG A 533 -22.90 21.86 10.63
CA ARG A 533 -23.21 22.62 11.85
C ARG A 533 -21.95 23.15 12.53
N TRP A 534 -20.92 22.30 12.60
CA TRP A 534 -19.64 22.66 13.18
C TRP A 534 -18.90 23.71 12.34
N LEU A 535 -18.91 23.61 11.01
CA LEU A 535 -18.30 24.60 10.11
C LEU A 535 -18.99 25.98 10.20
N ILE A 536 -20.31 26.00 10.43
CA ILE A 536 -21.08 27.23 10.67
C ILE A 536 -20.72 27.87 12.01
N SER A 537 -20.30 27.08 13.01
CA SER A 537 -19.95 27.58 14.34
C SER A 537 -18.50 28.06 14.48
N GLN A 538 -17.68 27.89 13.43
CA GLN A 538 -16.33 28.48 13.34
C GLN A 538 -16.43 29.88 12.75
#